data_AF-A0A074XCM7-F1
#
_entry.id   AF-A0A074XCM7-F1
#
_cell.length_a   1.000
_cell.length_b   1.000
_cell.length_c   1.000
_cell.angle_alpha   90.00
_cell.angle_beta   90.00
_cell.angle_gamma   90.00
#
_symmetry.space_group_name_H-M   'P 1'
#
loop_
_entity.id
_entity.type
_entity.pdbx_description
1 polymer ?
#
loop_
_entity_poly.entity_id
_entity_poly.type
_entity_poly.pdbx_seq_one_letter_code
_entity_poly.pdbx_strand_id
1 'polypeptide(L)'
;MEAGGLGIGAVALAGLFNNVVDTYGYVRLGKQYARDFETSQAKLDLSRLQLSRWGEALELGSITKTTQLPTALGSSDNIAKAENALGNILHLLDDAQHLSKRYEQRTSGDAVATLDPDDLELHRRVQRIVTQRQRNTGFLKKAAWALYRKNDLENLVEDITDLTAQLVNLFPATKQRQQELSTAELSVLGDESLPFVKSIADDQDPLLATAAQEAMQAHGSTFFEPITRDGAAAHHGDHIHQDYRGPTGGLSHTYHKALAEGKGTKQHCGNVYGGPDRY
;
A
#
# COMPACT_ATOMS: atom_id res chain seq x y z
N MET A 1 1.35 -35.58 19.65
CA MET A 1 0.63 -34.77 20.66
C MET A 1 0.87 -33.31 20.31
N GLU A 2 0.18 -32.76 19.30
CA GLU A 2 0.56 -31.44 18.72
C GLU A 2 -0.62 -30.56 18.24
N ALA A 3 -1.79 -31.15 17.96
CA ALA A 3 -2.94 -30.39 17.45
C ALA A 3 -3.50 -29.35 18.46
N GLY A 4 -3.43 -29.65 19.77
CA GLY A 4 -3.91 -28.73 20.81
C GLY A 4 -3.01 -27.51 21.03
N GLY A 5 -1.68 -27.69 20.94
CA GLY A 5 -0.71 -26.60 21.12
C GLY A 5 -0.69 -25.63 19.95
N LEU A 6 -0.76 -26.16 18.72
CA LEU A 6 -0.88 -25.35 17.51
C LEU A 6 -2.19 -24.54 17.47
N GLY A 7 -3.29 -25.12 17.99
CA GLY A 7 -4.60 -24.48 18.11
C GLY A 7 -4.57 -23.22 18.96
N ILE A 8 -3.91 -23.29 20.11
CA ILE A 8 -3.78 -22.17 21.05
C ILE A 8 -2.88 -21.08 20.47
N GLY A 9 -1.75 -21.46 19.85
CA GLY A 9 -0.82 -20.51 19.23
C GLY A 9 -1.44 -19.68 18.10
N ALA A 10 -2.24 -20.29 17.22
CA ALA A 10 -2.85 -19.51 16.13
C ALA A 10 -3.94 -18.54 16.59
N VAL A 11 -4.69 -18.88 17.65
CA VAL A 11 -5.66 -17.94 18.24
C VAL A 11 -4.94 -16.76 18.87
N ALA A 12 -3.81 -16.99 19.54
CA ALA A 12 -2.97 -15.93 20.09
C ALA A 12 -2.38 -15.05 18.97
N LEU A 13 -1.82 -15.67 17.92
CA LEU A 13 -1.32 -14.97 16.73
C LEU A 13 -2.39 -14.11 16.07
N ALA A 14 -3.60 -14.65 15.84
CA ALA A 14 -4.71 -13.90 15.26
C ALA A 14 -5.13 -12.72 16.13
N GLY A 15 -5.22 -12.93 17.46
CA GLY A 15 -5.51 -11.86 18.41
C GLY A 15 -4.48 -10.73 18.36
N LEU A 16 -3.20 -11.08 18.31
CA LEU A 16 -2.11 -10.11 18.23
C LEU A 16 -2.10 -9.36 16.90
N PHE A 17 -2.29 -10.07 15.78
CA PHE A 17 -2.43 -9.48 14.45
C PHE A 17 -3.54 -8.44 14.41
N ASN A 18 -4.73 -8.79 14.90
CA ASN A 18 -5.86 -7.88 14.92
C ASN A 18 -5.58 -6.64 15.77
N ASN A 19 -4.92 -6.80 16.93
CA ASN A 19 -4.51 -5.69 17.77
C ASN A 19 -3.54 -4.74 17.06
N VAL A 20 -2.58 -5.26 16.30
CA VAL A 20 -1.63 -4.44 15.52
C VAL A 20 -2.37 -3.64 14.44
N VAL A 21 -3.16 -4.30 13.61
CA VAL A 21 -3.88 -3.64 12.49
C VAL A 21 -4.93 -2.64 13.00
N ASP A 22 -5.53 -2.89 14.16
CA ASP A 22 -6.41 -1.95 14.87
C ASP A 22 -5.63 -0.71 15.35
N THR A 23 -4.47 -0.90 16.00
CA THR A 23 -3.61 0.19 16.49
C THR A 23 -3.21 1.16 15.38
N TYR A 24 -2.91 0.64 14.19
CA TYR A 24 -2.65 1.43 12.99
C TYR A 24 -3.77 2.44 12.65
N GLY A 25 -5.04 2.06 12.84
CA GLY A 25 -6.19 2.92 12.55
C GLY A 25 -6.29 4.17 13.42
N TYR A 26 -5.52 4.21 14.51
CA TYR A 26 -5.49 5.33 15.46
C TYR A 26 -4.33 6.30 15.24
N VAL A 27 -3.42 5.99 14.32
CA VAL A 27 -2.33 6.89 13.94
C VAL A 27 -2.90 8.04 13.11
N ARG A 28 -2.49 9.26 13.44
CA ARG A 28 -2.77 10.49 12.69
C ARG A 28 -1.47 11.19 12.36
N LEU A 29 -1.49 12.09 11.38
CA LEU A 29 -0.36 12.95 11.07
C LEU A 29 -0.64 14.36 11.58
N GLY A 30 0.36 14.96 12.23
CA GLY A 30 0.32 16.35 12.66
C GLY A 30 0.30 17.32 11.48
N LYS A 31 -0.14 18.55 11.72
CA LYS A 31 -0.20 19.63 10.72
C LYS A 31 1.16 19.94 10.06
N GLN A 32 2.26 19.56 10.70
CA GLN A 32 3.63 19.65 10.16
C GLN A 32 3.78 18.91 8.81
N TYR A 33 2.90 17.94 8.55
CA TYR A 33 2.89 17.18 7.30
C TYR A 33 2.11 17.85 6.18
N ALA A 34 1.47 19.01 6.39
CA ALA A 34 0.51 19.59 5.44
C ALA A 34 1.03 19.70 3.99
N ARG A 35 2.34 19.94 3.79
CA ARG A 35 2.95 20.02 2.47
C ARG A 35 3.05 18.66 1.76
N ASP A 36 3.32 17.59 2.51
CA ASP A 36 3.61 16.25 2.00
C ASP A 36 2.58 15.25 2.54
N PHE A 37 1.36 15.73 2.85
CA PHE A 37 0.38 14.99 3.62
C PHE A 37 -0.09 13.74 2.89
N GLU A 38 -0.45 13.88 1.62
CA GLU A 38 -0.90 12.78 0.77
C GLU A 38 0.15 11.67 0.69
N THR A 39 1.41 12.02 0.39
CA THR A 39 2.54 11.08 0.35
C THR A 39 2.77 10.41 1.70
N SER A 40 2.77 11.17 2.79
CA SER A 40 3.06 10.67 4.12
C SER A 40 1.95 9.74 4.64
N GLN A 41 0.69 10.10 4.38
CA GLN A 41 -0.46 9.28 4.72
C GLN A 41 -0.49 8.00 3.87
N ALA A 42 -0.18 8.09 2.57
CA ALA A 42 -0.08 6.92 1.69
C ALA A 42 0.97 5.90 2.18
N LYS A 43 2.13 6.35 2.68
CA LYS A 43 3.14 5.46 3.28
C LYS A 43 2.58 4.67 4.48
N LEU A 44 1.83 5.32 5.36
CA LEU A 44 1.16 4.64 6.48
C LEU A 44 0.11 3.66 5.97
N ASP A 45 -0.73 4.10 5.04
CA ASP A 45 -1.84 3.31 4.52
C ASP A 45 -1.35 2.06 3.78
N LEU A 46 -0.33 2.18 2.93
CA LEU A 46 0.20 1.05 2.17
C LEU A 46 0.97 0.06 3.05
N SER A 47 1.72 0.52 4.07
CA SER A 47 2.33 -0.41 5.05
C SER A 47 1.26 -1.19 5.83
N ARG A 48 0.16 -0.53 6.24
CA ARG A 48 -0.98 -1.20 6.86
C ARG A 48 -1.66 -2.18 5.91
N LEU A 49 -1.82 -1.80 4.64
CA LEU A 49 -2.42 -2.64 3.61
C LEU A 49 -1.61 -3.92 3.44
N GLN A 50 -0.29 -3.82 3.31
CA GLN A 50 0.64 -4.95 3.21
C GLN A 50 0.50 -5.91 4.41
N LEU A 51 0.53 -5.38 5.63
CA LEU A 51 0.36 -6.20 6.84
C LEU A 51 -1.01 -6.89 6.86
N SER A 52 -2.07 -6.16 6.51
CA SER A 52 -3.42 -6.74 6.45
C SER A 52 -3.53 -7.85 5.39
N ARG A 53 -2.80 -7.73 4.27
CA ARG A 53 -2.76 -8.71 3.19
C ARG A 53 -2.11 -10.01 3.66
N TRP A 54 -1.02 -9.91 4.42
CA TRP A 54 -0.38 -11.07 5.03
C TRP A 54 -1.36 -11.83 5.95
N GLY A 55 -2.07 -11.13 6.83
CA GLY A 55 -3.05 -11.76 7.72
C GLY A 55 -4.25 -12.35 6.99
N GLU A 56 -4.72 -11.71 5.92
CA GLU A 56 -5.78 -12.24 5.05
C GLU A 56 -5.33 -13.51 4.31
N ALA A 57 -4.07 -13.57 3.85
CA ALA A 57 -3.53 -14.75 3.18
C ALA A 57 -3.39 -15.97 4.10
N LEU A 58 -3.33 -15.75 5.42
CA LEU A 58 -3.38 -16.77 6.47
C LEU A 58 -4.78 -16.95 7.06
N GLU A 59 -5.78 -16.22 6.56
CA GLU A 59 -7.16 -16.20 7.07
C GLU A 59 -7.27 -15.83 8.57
N LEU A 60 -6.31 -15.09 9.12
CA LEU A 60 -6.24 -14.75 10.55
C LEU A 60 -7.47 -13.94 11.03
N GLY A 61 -8.07 -13.14 10.14
CA GLY A 61 -9.28 -12.38 10.42
C GLY A 61 -10.53 -13.25 10.65
N SER A 62 -10.48 -14.53 10.27
CA SER A 62 -11.59 -15.49 10.42
C SER A 62 -11.34 -16.57 11.46
N ILE A 63 -10.16 -16.58 12.10
CA ILE A 63 -9.83 -17.55 13.15
C ILE A 63 -10.65 -17.22 14.40
N THR A 64 -11.60 -18.10 14.73
CA THR A 64 -12.31 -18.10 16.01
C THR A 64 -11.91 -19.34 16.82
N LYS A 65 -12.24 -19.37 18.12
CA LYS A 65 -11.91 -20.48 19.03
C LYS A 65 -12.37 -21.89 18.55
N THR A 66 -13.19 -21.96 17.50
CA THR A 66 -13.80 -23.19 16.98
C THR A 66 -13.35 -23.57 15.56
N THR A 67 -12.50 -22.77 14.90
CA THR A 67 -12.09 -23.04 13.50
C THR A 67 -10.90 -24.00 13.46
N GLN A 68 -10.92 -24.96 12.52
CA GLN A 68 -9.71 -25.73 12.17
C GLN A 68 -8.61 -24.75 11.74
N LEU A 69 -7.40 -24.95 12.27
CA LEU A 69 -6.24 -24.14 11.92
C LEU A 69 -6.03 -24.15 10.41
N PRO A 70 -5.86 -22.99 9.76
CA PRO A 70 -5.38 -22.95 8.39
C PRO A 70 -4.13 -23.80 8.24
N THR A 71 -4.13 -24.72 7.27
CA THR A 71 -2.98 -25.58 6.94
C THR A 71 -1.71 -24.77 6.64
N ALA A 72 -1.90 -23.49 6.25
CA ALA A 72 -0.84 -22.53 5.95
C ALA A 72 -0.04 -22.04 7.18
N LEU A 73 -0.53 -22.25 8.41
CA LEU A 73 0.12 -21.76 9.64
C LEU A 73 1.45 -22.47 9.98
N GLY A 74 1.84 -23.49 9.20
CA GLY A 74 3.17 -24.08 9.28
C GLY A 74 3.48 -24.74 10.63
N SER A 75 4.75 -24.65 11.06
CA SER A 75 5.24 -25.21 12.31
C SER A 75 4.97 -24.28 13.51
N SER A 76 4.98 -24.84 14.72
CA SER A 76 4.90 -24.06 15.96
C SER A 76 6.02 -23.01 16.09
N ASP A 77 7.21 -23.29 15.55
CA ASP A 77 8.34 -22.37 15.51
C ASP A 77 8.05 -21.14 14.62
N ASN A 78 7.44 -21.34 13.45
CA ASN A 78 7.04 -20.23 12.59
C ASN A 78 5.96 -19.36 13.24
N ILE A 79 5.01 -19.98 13.95
CA ILE A 79 3.97 -19.26 14.72
C ILE A 79 4.63 -18.39 15.80
N ALA A 80 5.56 -18.94 16.59
CA ALA A 80 6.26 -18.19 17.64
C ALA A 80 7.09 -17.02 17.06
N LYS A 81 7.77 -17.23 15.93
CA LYS A 81 8.49 -16.15 15.23
C LYS A 81 7.55 -15.06 14.73
N ALA A 82 6.38 -15.44 14.22
CA ALA A 82 5.37 -14.49 13.77
C ALA A 82 4.77 -13.69 14.94
N GLU A 83 4.53 -14.34 16.08
CA GLU A 83 4.10 -13.65 17.31
C GLU A 83 5.14 -12.63 17.77
N ASN A 84 6.43 -12.98 17.75
CA ASN A 84 7.51 -12.05 18.10
C ASN A 84 7.57 -10.85 17.13
N ALA A 85 7.47 -11.08 15.82
CA ALA A 85 7.49 -10.00 14.84
C ALA A 85 6.29 -9.05 15.00
N LEU A 86 5.08 -9.57 15.20
CA LEU A 86 3.91 -8.74 15.48
C LEU A 86 4.01 -8.01 16.83
N GLY A 87 4.61 -8.66 17.84
CA GLY A 87 4.90 -8.04 19.13
C GLY A 87 5.86 -6.85 18.99
N ASN A 88 6.89 -6.97 18.16
CA ASN A 88 7.81 -5.88 17.84
C ASN A 88 7.10 -4.74 17.12
N ILE A 89 6.22 -5.03 16.15
CA ILE A 89 5.40 -3.99 15.49
C ILE A 89 4.54 -3.24 16.52
N LEU A 90 3.91 -3.97 17.44
CA LEU A 90 3.10 -3.35 18.49
C LEU A 90 3.94 -2.45 19.40
N HIS A 91 5.16 -2.86 19.74
CA HIS A 91 6.10 -2.07 20.53
C HIS A 91 6.51 -0.77 19.81
N LEU A 92 6.80 -0.83 18.50
CA LEU A 92 7.12 0.34 17.69
C LEU A 92 5.98 1.37 17.69
N LEU A 93 4.73 0.89 17.56
CA LEU A 93 3.54 1.74 17.62
C LEU A 93 3.34 2.37 19.02
N ASP A 94 3.60 1.61 20.08
CA ASP A 94 3.49 2.10 21.46
C ASP A 94 4.57 3.14 21.79
N ASP A 95 5.82 2.89 21.38
CA ASP A 95 6.92 3.85 21.50
C ASP A 95 6.62 5.16 20.77
N ALA A 96 6.12 5.07 19.53
CA ALA A 96 5.70 6.23 18.76
C ALA A 96 4.55 7.00 19.44
N GLN A 97 3.57 6.29 20.02
CA GLN A 97 2.51 6.92 20.81
C GLN A 97 3.07 7.61 22.07
N HIS A 98 4.04 7.00 22.75
CA HIS A 98 4.70 7.62 23.89
C HIS A 98 5.46 8.90 23.52
N LEU A 99 6.09 8.93 22.34
CA LEU A 99 6.71 10.14 21.79
C LEU A 99 5.67 11.23 21.47
N SER A 100 4.53 10.86 20.86
CA SER A 100 3.38 11.75 20.64
C SER A 100 2.94 12.43 21.93
N LYS A 101 2.68 11.64 22.98
CA LYS A 101 2.22 12.15 24.29
C LYS A 101 3.24 13.11 24.92
N ARG A 102 4.54 12.79 24.84
CA ARG A 102 5.61 13.67 25.34
C ARG A 102 5.68 14.98 24.57
N TYR A 103 5.42 14.96 23.27
CA TYR A 103 5.40 16.15 22.42
C TYR A 103 4.21 17.05 22.77
N GLU A 104 3.02 16.47 22.94
CA GLU A 104 1.78 17.17 23.32
C GLU A 104 1.85 17.78 24.73
N GLN A 105 2.61 17.19 25.65
CA GLN A 105 2.85 17.79 26.97
C GLN A 105 3.71 19.05 26.93
N ARG A 106 4.54 19.19 25.90
CA ARG A 106 5.52 20.30 25.75
C ARG A 106 5.03 21.38 24.80
N THR A 107 4.01 21.08 24.00
CA THR A 107 3.57 21.89 22.88
C THR A 107 2.06 22.05 22.94
N SER A 108 1.52 23.17 22.47
CA SER A 108 0.06 23.39 22.50
C SER A 108 -0.38 24.24 21.30
N GLY A 109 -1.69 24.28 21.08
CA GLY A 109 -2.30 25.05 19.99
C GLY A 109 -2.06 24.41 18.62
N ASP A 110 -1.77 25.22 17.61
CA ASP A 110 -1.69 24.79 16.21
C ASP A 110 -0.60 23.73 15.94
N ALA A 111 0.43 23.68 16.78
CA ALA A 111 1.53 22.73 16.63
C ALA A 111 1.17 21.29 17.07
N VAL A 112 0.02 21.07 17.71
CA VAL A 112 -0.52 19.72 18.00
C VAL A 112 -1.78 19.43 17.17
N ALA A 113 -2.14 20.31 16.23
CA ALA A 113 -3.26 20.05 15.33
C ALA A 113 -2.92 18.86 14.40
N THR A 114 -3.94 18.06 14.09
CA THR A 114 -3.83 16.90 13.20
C THR A 114 -4.53 17.16 11.89
N LEU A 115 -4.06 16.48 10.84
CA LEU A 115 -4.71 16.44 9.54
C LEU A 115 -5.74 15.30 9.52
N ASP A 116 -6.83 15.48 8.78
CA ASP A 116 -7.86 14.46 8.64
C ASP A 116 -7.53 13.54 7.45
N PRO A 117 -7.21 12.26 7.68
CA PRO A 117 -6.92 11.34 6.59
C PRO A 117 -8.17 10.99 5.77
N ASP A 118 -9.39 11.20 6.29
CA ASP A 118 -10.62 10.93 5.55
C ASP A 118 -10.84 11.89 4.37
N ASP A 119 -10.12 13.01 4.33
CA ASP A 119 -10.08 13.92 3.18
C ASP A 119 -9.39 13.28 1.96
N LEU A 120 -8.56 12.24 2.15
CA LEU A 120 -7.82 11.57 1.09
C LEU A 120 -8.57 10.34 0.57
N GLU A 121 -8.80 10.30 -0.74
CA GLU A 121 -9.53 9.19 -1.39
C GLU A 121 -8.79 7.86 -1.27
N LEU A 122 -7.45 7.86 -1.43
CA LEU A 122 -6.63 6.66 -1.27
C LEU A 122 -6.76 6.07 0.14
N HIS A 123 -6.74 6.92 1.16
CA HIS A 123 -6.92 6.51 2.56
C HIS A 123 -8.26 5.80 2.75
N ARG A 124 -9.36 6.41 2.28
CA ARG A 124 -10.70 5.81 2.39
C ARG A 124 -10.81 4.46 1.67
N ARG A 125 -10.12 4.29 0.53
CA ARG A 125 -10.08 3.01 -0.21
C ARG A 125 -9.29 1.95 0.56
N VAL A 126 -8.12 2.29 1.08
CA VAL A 126 -7.32 1.37 1.92
C VAL A 126 -8.10 0.98 3.18
N GLN A 127 -8.69 1.96 3.88
CA GLN A 127 -9.51 1.73 5.07
C GLN A 127 -10.66 0.76 4.79
N ARG A 128 -11.32 0.87 3.62
CA ARG A 128 -12.37 -0.06 3.19
C ARG A 128 -11.87 -1.49 3.07
N ILE A 129 -10.70 -1.68 2.43
CA ILE A 129 -10.08 -3.01 2.26
C ILE A 129 -9.74 -3.61 3.63
N VAL A 130 -9.02 -2.85 4.46
CA VAL A 130 -8.59 -3.33 5.78
C VAL A 130 -9.78 -3.66 6.68
N THR A 131 -10.79 -2.79 6.72
CA THR A 131 -12.02 -3.04 7.51
C THR A 131 -12.76 -4.29 7.03
N GLN A 132 -12.76 -4.56 5.72
CA GLN A 132 -13.36 -5.77 5.17
C GLN A 132 -12.65 -7.05 5.63
N ARG A 133 -11.32 -7.03 5.75
CA ARG A 133 -10.51 -8.14 6.27
C ARG A 133 -10.71 -8.37 7.78
N GLN A 134 -11.07 -7.33 8.50
CA GLN A 134 -11.25 -7.35 9.96
C GLN A 134 -12.70 -7.59 10.43
N ARG A 135 -13.65 -7.89 9.54
CA ARG A 135 -15.11 -7.91 9.81
C ARG A 135 -15.57 -8.76 11.02
N ASN A 136 -14.79 -9.75 11.44
CA ASN A 136 -15.13 -10.63 12.57
C ASN A 136 -14.43 -10.25 13.88
N THR A 137 -13.73 -9.12 13.93
CA THR A 137 -12.87 -8.73 15.05
C THR A 137 -13.41 -7.44 15.66
N GLY A 138 -13.59 -7.43 16.98
CA GLY A 138 -14.04 -6.23 17.67
C GLY A 138 -12.92 -5.20 17.72
N PHE A 139 -13.16 -3.99 17.20
CA PHE A 139 -12.24 -2.87 17.35
C PHE A 139 -12.14 -2.48 18.84
N LEU A 140 -10.92 -2.41 19.38
CA LEU A 140 -10.72 -1.88 20.73
C LEU A 140 -10.83 -0.37 20.63
N LYS A 141 -11.69 0.27 21.44
CA LYS A 141 -11.74 1.74 21.49
C LYS A 141 -10.43 2.29 22.04
N LYS A 142 -9.49 2.64 21.15
CA LYS A 142 -8.25 3.35 21.49
C LYS A 142 -8.41 4.84 21.17
N ALA A 143 -7.65 5.66 21.87
CA ALA A 143 -7.55 7.08 21.55
C ALA A 143 -6.64 7.26 20.32
N ALA A 144 -7.09 8.09 19.37
CA ALA A 144 -6.23 8.53 18.28
C ALA A 144 -5.04 9.34 18.82
N TRP A 145 -3.90 9.23 18.16
CA TRP A 145 -2.65 9.89 18.50
C TRP A 145 -1.89 10.26 17.23
N ALA A 146 -0.93 11.19 17.32
CA ALA A 146 -0.34 11.77 16.11
C ALA A 146 1.19 11.69 16.05
N LEU A 147 1.69 11.45 14.84
CA LEU A 147 3.10 11.65 14.53
C LEU A 147 3.31 13.11 14.13
N TYR A 148 4.28 13.78 14.76
CA TYR A 148 4.54 15.21 14.53
C TYR A 148 5.85 15.46 13.75
N ARG A 149 6.76 14.48 13.67
CA ARG A 149 8.08 14.63 13.03
C ARG A 149 8.26 13.61 11.92
N LYS A 150 8.75 14.07 10.76
CA LYS A 150 8.95 13.25 9.55
C LYS A 150 9.76 11.98 9.80
N ASN A 151 10.88 12.10 10.52
CA ASN A 151 11.74 10.96 10.83
C ASN A 151 11.01 9.90 11.67
N ASP A 152 10.08 10.29 12.55
CA ASP A 152 9.32 9.33 13.36
C ASP A 152 8.40 8.50 12.47
N LEU A 153 7.83 9.10 11.41
CA LEU A 153 7.03 8.38 10.42
C LEU A 153 7.88 7.48 9.54
N GLU A 154 8.97 8.00 8.99
CA GLU A 154 9.84 7.26 8.06
C GLU A 154 10.39 6.00 8.71
N ASN A 155 10.96 6.14 9.92
CA ASN A 155 11.48 4.99 10.68
C ASN A 155 10.37 3.99 11.02
N LEU A 156 9.21 4.48 11.49
CA LEU A 156 8.10 3.60 11.86
C LEU A 156 7.62 2.78 10.67
N VAL A 157 7.48 3.40 9.50
CA VAL A 157 7.04 2.70 8.30
C VAL A 157 8.09 1.70 7.83
N GLU A 158 9.36 2.11 7.76
CA GLU A 158 10.48 1.24 7.37
C GLU A 158 10.56 -0.01 8.26
N ASP A 159 10.60 0.17 9.58
CA ASP A 159 10.70 -0.93 10.55
C ASP A 159 9.50 -1.90 10.43
N ILE A 160 8.29 -1.38 10.21
CA ILE A 160 7.10 -2.24 10.08
C ILE A 160 7.09 -2.96 8.73
N THR A 161 7.51 -2.31 7.64
CA THR A 161 7.63 -2.97 6.33
C THR A 161 8.66 -4.10 6.37
N ASP A 162 9.78 -3.90 7.07
CA ASP A 162 10.81 -4.93 7.25
C ASP A 162 10.31 -6.11 8.09
N LEU A 163 9.61 -5.84 9.19
CA LEU A 163 8.99 -6.89 10.01
C LEU A 163 7.89 -7.64 9.22
N THR A 164 7.13 -6.93 8.38
CA THR A 164 6.11 -7.54 7.52
C THR A 164 6.74 -8.41 6.44
N ALA A 165 7.84 -7.97 5.81
CA ALA A 165 8.58 -8.79 4.85
C ALA A 165 9.12 -10.07 5.49
N GLN A 166 9.60 -9.99 6.75
CA GLN A 166 9.99 -11.17 7.52
C GLN A 166 8.80 -12.10 7.76
N LEU A 167 7.64 -11.57 8.15
CA LEU A 167 6.40 -12.34 8.30
C LEU A 167 6.02 -13.08 7.01
N VAL A 168 6.08 -12.42 5.84
CA VAL A 168 5.81 -13.06 4.55
C VAL A 168 6.77 -14.22 4.27
N ASN A 169 8.06 -14.04 4.58
CA ASN A 169 9.08 -15.06 4.36
C ASN A 169 8.93 -16.29 5.26
N LEU A 170 8.33 -16.16 6.45
CA LEU A 170 8.04 -17.27 7.35
C LEU A 170 6.94 -18.21 6.80
N PHE A 171 6.06 -17.72 5.93
CA PHE A 171 4.92 -18.47 5.41
C PHE A 171 4.90 -18.50 3.87
N PRO A 172 5.87 -19.19 3.22
CA PRO A 172 6.01 -19.18 1.76
C PRO A 172 4.78 -19.76 1.03
N ALA A 173 3.99 -20.61 1.69
CA ALA A 173 2.73 -21.14 1.16
C ALA A 173 1.69 -20.04 0.86
N THR A 174 1.83 -18.86 1.45
CA THR A 174 0.91 -17.73 1.26
C THR A 174 1.28 -16.83 0.07
N LYS A 175 2.45 -17.03 -0.56
CA LYS A 175 2.95 -16.13 -1.62
C LYS A 175 1.96 -15.97 -2.78
N GLN A 176 1.43 -17.08 -3.29
CA GLN A 176 0.45 -17.03 -4.37
C GLN A 176 -0.80 -16.26 -3.94
N ARG A 177 -1.32 -16.55 -2.74
CA ARG A 177 -2.50 -15.86 -2.23
C ARG A 177 -2.27 -14.37 -2.02
N GLN A 178 -1.09 -13.98 -1.56
CA GLN A 178 -0.72 -12.58 -1.43
C GLN A 178 -0.62 -11.88 -2.79
N GLN A 179 -0.13 -12.54 -3.84
CA GLN A 179 -0.11 -12.00 -5.19
C GLN A 179 -1.53 -11.78 -5.74
N GLU A 180 -2.43 -12.75 -5.56
CA GLU A 180 -3.84 -12.60 -5.93
C GLU A 180 -4.51 -11.43 -5.20
N LEU A 181 -4.24 -11.30 -3.90
CA LEU A 181 -4.77 -10.23 -3.07
C LEU A 181 -4.21 -8.87 -3.48
N SER A 182 -2.91 -8.75 -3.81
CA SER A 182 -2.33 -7.48 -4.26
C SER A 182 -2.96 -7.00 -5.56
N THR A 183 -3.24 -7.91 -6.50
CA THR A 183 -3.95 -7.56 -7.75
C THR A 183 -5.40 -7.14 -7.47
N ALA A 184 -6.10 -7.85 -6.58
CA ALA A 184 -7.48 -7.52 -6.21
C ALA A 184 -7.57 -6.17 -5.50
N GLU A 185 -6.59 -5.80 -4.67
CA GLU A 185 -6.53 -4.50 -4.00
C GLU A 185 -6.51 -3.35 -5.01
N LEU A 186 -5.73 -3.46 -6.09
CA LEU A 186 -5.61 -2.40 -7.10
C LEU A 186 -6.96 -2.04 -7.72
N SER A 187 -7.84 -3.03 -7.94
CA SER A 187 -9.20 -2.78 -8.43
C SER A 187 -10.04 -1.90 -7.50
N VAL A 188 -9.75 -1.92 -6.20
CA VAL A 188 -10.42 -1.08 -5.19
C VAL A 188 -9.68 0.25 -5.01
N LEU A 189 -8.35 0.26 -5.14
CA LEU A 189 -7.52 1.47 -5.07
C LEU A 189 -7.72 2.38 -6.29
N GLY A 190 -8.14 1.84 -7.43
CA GLY A 190 -8.53 2.55 -8.65
C GLY A 190 -7.35 2.92 -9.55
N ASP A 191 -7.59 2.84 -10.86
CA ASP A 191 -6.56 2.97 -11.91
C ASP A 191 -5.86 4.33 -11.90
N GLU A 192 -6.56 5.39 -11.51
CA GLU A 192 -6.02 6.74 -11.43
C GLU A 192 -4.92 6.88 -10.36
N SER A 193 -4.92 5.99 -9.37
CA SER A 193 -3.96 6.01 -8.27
C SER A 193 -2.71 5.18 -8.55
N LEU A 194 -2.70 4.36 -9.62
CA LEU A 194 -1.64 3.37 -9.86
C LEU A 194 -0.23 3.96 -9.91
N PRO A 195 0.06 5.08 -10.62
CA PRO A 195 1.41 5.65 -10.64
C PRO A 195 1.86 6.08 -9.25
N PHE A 196 0.94 6.68 -8.48
CA PHE A 196 1.22 7.15 -7.13
C PHE A 196 1.41 5.98 -6.15
N VAL A 197 0.50 4.99 -6.15
CA VAL A 197 0.60 3.76 -5.35
C VAL A 197 1.90 3.03 -5.66
N LYS A 198 2.25 2.86 -6.94
CA LYS A 198 3.50 2.23 -7.35
C LYS A 198 4.71 2.99 -6.78
N SER A 199 4.74 4.32 -6.91
CA SER A 199 5.88 5.13 -6.46
C SER A 199 6.18 4.99 -4.96
N ILE A 200 5.15 4.75 -4.15
CA ILE A 200 5.30 4.50 -2.70
C ILE A 200 5.60 3.03 -2.42
N ALA A 201 4.93 2.13 -3.14
CA ALA A 201 5.09 0.69 -2.96
C ALA A 201 6.47 0.17 -3.42
N ASP A 202 7.17 0.87 -4.32
CA ASP A 202 8.51 0.48 -4.79
C ASP A 202 9.48 0.25 -3.61
N ASP A 203 9.38 1.05 -2.56
CA ASP A 203 10.25 0.96 -1.37
C ASP A 203 9.66 0.10 -0.23
N GLN A 204 8.35 -0.20 -0.25
CA GLN A 204 7.62 -0.75 0.91
C GLN A 204 6.99 -2.12 0.65
N ASP A 205 6.44 -2.31 -0.56
CA ASP A 205 5.63 -3.46 -0.93
C ASP A 205 5.90 -3.86 -2.40
N PRO A 206 6.98 -4.62 -2.65
CA PRO A 206 7.37 -5.03 -3.99
C PRO A 206 6.28 -5.82 -4.74
N LEU A 207 5.40 -6.53 -4.01
CA LEU A 207 4.30 -7.28 -4.62
C LEU A 207 3.24 -6.31 -5.19
N LEU A 208 2.86 -5.30 -4.40
CA LEU A 208 1.90 -4.28 -4.85
C LEU A 208 2.51 -3.41 -5.95
N ALA A 209 3.80 -3.06 -5.86
CA ALA A 209 4.50 -2.30 -6.89
C ALA A 209 4.53 -3.05 -8.24
N THR A 210 4.83 -4.35 -8.20
CA THR A 210 4.81 -5.21 -9.40
C THR A 210 3.41 -5.31 -9.98
N ALA A 211 2.40 -5.56 -9.15
CA ALA A 211 1.01 -5.63 -9.60
C ALA A 211 0.53 -4.30 -10.20
N ALA A 212 0.91 -3.15 -9.61
CA ALA A 212 0.57 -1.83 -10.12
C ALA A 212 1.25 -1.57 -11.47
N GLN A 213 2.52 -1.95 -11.61
CA GLN A 213 3.25 -1.87 -12.87
C GLN A 213 2.59 -2.72 -13.97
N GLU A 214 2.24 -3.97 -13.66
CA GLU A 214 1.55 -4.86 -14.60
C GLU A 214 0.17 -4.32 -14.99
N ALA A 215 -0.59 -3.78 -14.03
CA ALA A 215 -1.88 -3.15 -14.29
C ALA A 215 -1.73 -1.93 -15.22
N MET A 216 -0.77 -1.04 -14.94
CA MET A 216 -0.46 0.11 -15.80
C MET A 216 -0.05 -0.34 -17.21
N GLN A 217 0.76 -1.39 -17.33
CA GLN A 217 1.17 -1.94 -18.63
C GLN A 217 0.01 -2.54 -19.42
N ALA A 218 -0.96 -3.17 -18.74
CA ALA A 218 -2.17 -3.71 -19.35
C ALA A 218 -3.13 -2.60 -19.82
N HIS A 219 -3.16 -1.46 -19.12
CA HIS A 219 -4.03 -0.32 -19.46
C HIS A 219 -3.44 0.59 -20.54
N GLY A 220 -2.13 0.49 -20.80
CA GLY A 220 -1.42 1.34 -21.74
C GLY A 220 -1.05 2.72 -21.14
N SER A 221 -0.65 3.66 -22.00
CA SER A 221 -0.23 4.99 -21.55
C SER A 221 -1.41 5.86 -21.08
N THR A 222 -1.21 6.65 -20.02
CA THR A 222 -2.21 7.58 -19.46
C THR A 222 -1.85 9.03 -19.78
N PHE A 223 -2.86 9.85 -20.12
CA PHE A 223 -2.68 11.25 -20.54
C PHE A 223 -3.55 12.19 -19.69
N PHE A 224 -2.91 13.02 -18.88
CA PHE A 224 -3.57 14.00 -18.02
C PHE A 224 -3.47 15.41 -18.62
N GLU A 225 -4.62 16.00 -18.92
CA GLU A 225 -4.75 17.38 -19.44
C GLU A 225 -3.85 17.70 -20.65
N PRO A 226 -3.84 16.89 -21.73
CA PRO A 226 -3.07 17.24 -22.92
C PRO A 226 -3.62 18.50 -23.58
N ILE A 227 -2.72 19.40 -24.01
CA ILE A 227 -3.06 20.68 -24.63
C ILE A 227 -2.52 20.70 -26.05
N THR A 228 -3.39 20.93 -27.04
CA THR A 228 -3.00 21.15 -28.43
C THR A 228 -3.63 22.44 -28.93
N ARG A 229 -2.81 23.39 -29.40
CA ARG A 229 -3.28 24.71 -29.87
C ARG A 229 -2.45 25.27 -31.03
N ASP A 230 -2.90 26.39 -31.58
CA ASP A 230 -2.23 27.16 -32.63
C ASP A 230 -1.85 26.37 -33.89
N GLY A 231 -2.70 25.43 -34.29
CA GLY A 231 -2.52 24.62 -35.50
C GLY A 231 -1.50 23.48 -35.37
N ALA A 232 -1.13 23.12 -34.15
CA ALA A 232 -0.35 21.91 -33.87
C ALA A 232 -1.20 20.64 -34.04
N ALA A 233 -0.52 19.50 -34.21
CA ALA A 233 -1.12 18.18 -34.21
C ALA A 233 -0.50 17.32 -33.09
N ALA A 234 -1.33 16.60 -32.34
CA ALA A 234 -0.87 15.68 -31.31
C ALA A 234 -1.49 14.29 -31.49
N HIS A 235 -0.71 13.26 -31.26
CA HIS A 235 -1.16 11.86 -31.18
C HIS A 235 -0.87 11.32 -29.78
N HIS A 236 -1.93 10.88 -29.10
CA HIS A 236 -1.86 10.26 -27.77
C HIS A 236 -2.25 8.79 -27.89
N GLY A 237 -1.30 7.91 -27.64
CA GLY A 237 -1.46 6.47 -27.78
C GLY A 237 -0.31 5.86 -28.57
N ASP A 238 -0.23 4.54 -28.53
CA ASP A 238 0.86 3.80 -29.14
C ASP A 238 0.74 3.79 -30.68
N HIS A 239 1.86 3.95 -31.36
CA HIS A 239 1.97 3.81 -32.81
C HIS A 239 2.58 2.46 -33.17
N ILE A 240 1.85 1.65 -33.94
CA ILE A 240 2.30 0.32 -34.37
C ILE A 240 2.50 0.36 -35.89
N HIS A 241 3.75 0.20 -36.33
CA HIS A 241 4.05 0.14 -37.76
C HIS A 241 3.45 -1.13 -38.38
N GLN A 242 2.96 -1.05 -39.61
CA GLN A 242 2.26 -2.14 -40.30
C GLN A 242 3.10 -3.43 -40.40
N ASP A 243 4.42 -3.29 -40.46
CA ASP A 243 5.38 -4.40 -40.57
C ASP A 243 5.82 -4.96 -39.21
N TYR A 244 5.39 -4.36 -38.10
CA TYR A 244 5.71 -4.85 -36.77
C TYR A 244 5.01 -6.19 -36.52
N ARG A 245 5.77 -7.16 -36.00
CA ARG A 245 5.30 -8.52 -35.65
C ARG A 245 5.75 -8.96 -34.25
N GLY A 246 6.35 -8.05 -33.48
CA GLY A 246 6.77 -8.31 -32.11
C GLY A 246 5.62 -8.16 -31.11
N PRO A 247 5.87 -8.43 -29.82
CA PRO A 247 4.90 -8.18 -28.77
C PRO A 247 4.60 -6.67 -28.64
N THR A 248 3.33 -6.31 -28.60
CA THR A 248 2.86 -4.94 -28.31
C THR A 248 2.33 -4.86 -26.88
N GLY A 249 2.48 -3.70 -26.24
CA GLY A 249 2.15 -3.53 -24.81
C GLY A 249 3.34 -3.89 -23.90
N GLY A 250 3.21 -3.62 -22.60
CA GLY A 250 4.29 -3.84 -21.62
C GLY A 250 5.15 -2.61 -21.30
N LEU A 251 4.94 -1.51 -22.02
CA LEU A 251 5.48 -0.19 -21.67
C LEU A 251 4.30 0.76 -21.51
N SER A 252 4.18 1.38 -20.34
CA SER A 252 3.17 2.40 -20.07
C SER A 252 3.88 3.65 -19.59
N HIS A 253 3.37 4.80 -20.03
CA HIS A 253 3.90 6.10 -19.64
C HIS A 253 2.75 6.95 -19.08
N THR A 254 3.10 7.85 -18.18
CA THR A 254 2.17 8.87 -17.69
C THR A 254 2.62 10.23 -18.22
N TYR A 255 1.77 10.86 -19.02
CA TYR A 255 2.02 12.19 -19.57
C TYR A 255 1.16 13.22 -18.83
N HIS A 256 1.80 14.20 -18.19
CA HIS A 256 1.12 15.32 -17.55
C HIS A 256 1.29 16.59 -18.37
N LYS A 257 0.17 17.24 -18.73
CA LYS A 257 0.14 18.56 -19.39
C LYS A 257 1.03 18.63 -20.63
N ALA A 258 1.03 17.56 -21.43
CA ALA A 258 1.74 17.53 -22.71
C ALA A 258 1.22 18.68 -23.60
N LEU A 259 2.11 19.59 -24.00
CA LEU A 259 1.77 20.76 -24.79
C LEU A 259 2.31 20.63 -26.21
N ALA A 260 1.41 20.73 -27.19
CA ALA A 260 1.72 20.91 -28.60
C ALA A 260 1.20 22.27 -29.07
N GLU A 261 2.09 23.15 -29.53
CA GLU A 261 1.77 24.52 -29.93
C GLU A 261 2.50 24.91 -31.21
N GLY A 262 1.81 25.66 -32.07
CA GLY A 262 2.37 26.25 -33.28
C GLY A 262 2.10 25.44 -34.55
N LYS A 263 1.92 26.16 -35.66
CA LYS A 263 1.62 25.58 -36.97
C LYS A 263 2.81 24.76 -37.45
N GLY A 264 2.56 23.49 -37.76
CA GLY A 264 3.58 22.55 -38.21
C GLY A 264 4.20 21.71 -37.09
N THR A 265 3.88 21.99 -35.83
CA THR A 265 4.29 21.16 -34.69
C THR A 265 3.52 19.83 -34.69
N LYS A 266 4.24 18.72 -34.56
CA LYS A 266 3.68 17.38 -34.34
C LYS A 266 4.23 16.81 -33.04
N GLN A 267 3.36 16.41 -32.14
CA GLN A 267 3.72 15.74 -30.89
C GLN A 267 3.17 14.32 -30.89
N HIS A 268 3.99 13.36 -30.48
CA HIS A 268 3.55 12.01 -30.20
C HIS A 268 3.85 11.67 -28.75
N CYS A 269 2.84 11.19 -28.03
CA CYS A 269 2.95 10.70 -26.67
C CYS A 269 2.42 9.27 -26.67
N GLY A 270 3.31 8.29 -26.58
CA GLY A 270 3.01 6.87 -26.71
C GLY A 270 4.27 6.09 -27.08
N ASN A 271 4.16 4.76 -27.07
CA ASN A 271 5.23 3.90 -27.57
C ASN A 271 5.18 3.81 -29.09
N VAL A 272 6.35 3.62 -29.70
CA VAL A 272 6.46 3.34 -31.14
C VAL A 272 7.02 1.94 -31.34
N TYR A 273 6.26 1.10 -32.05
CA TYR A 273 6.64 -0.26 -32.37
C TYR A 273 6.98 -0.38 -33.85
N GLY A 274 8.28 -0.42 -34.14
CA GLY A 274 8.81 -0.52 -35.50
C GLY A 274 8.72 0.78 -36.30
N GLY A 275 9.07 0.69 -37.59
CA GLY A 275 9.15 1.84 -38.50
C GLY A 275 10.55 2.47 -38.55
N PRO A 276 10.81 3.35 -39.53
CA PRO A 276 12.08 4.07 -39.62
C PRO A 276 12.21 5.05 -38.45
N ASP A 277 13.38 5.10 -37.81
CA ASP A 277 13.72 6.07 -36.77
C ASP A 277 13.56 7.50 -37.32
N ARG A 278 12.44 8.18 -37.04
CA ARG A 278 12.28 9.66 -37.07
C ARG A 278 10.86 10.10 -36.66
N TYR A 279 10.81 10.97 -35.65
CA TYR A 279 9.82 12.05 -35.56
C TYR A 279 10.45 13.34 -36.08
#